data_AF-A0A412X8Y4-F1
#
_entry.id   AF-A0A412X8Y4-F1
#
_cell.length_a   1.000
_cell.length_b   1.000
_cell.length_c   1.000
_cell.angle_alpha   90.00
_cell.angle_beta   90.00
_cell.angle_gamma   90.00
#
_symmetry.space_group_name_H-M   'P 1'
#
loop_
_entity.id
_entity.type
_entity.pdbx_description
1 polymer ?
#
loop_
_entity_poly.entity_id
_entity_poly.type
_entity_poly.pdbx_seq_one_letter_code
_entity_poly.pdbx_strand_id
1 'polypeptide(L)'
;MRKRRTNWTEQKIALLVQLYPIETTPHTAQVLDMSERSVKMKARQLGLKKMEKTRWLERADYIRNHFGHRSFAEIGKDLGVSREYVRRIAANMGLKRTPSEDFNLFSRIHTDIMRRERRRVIFGLSPITRIKVVSNRARVRLRSWLRSQGYVAGEEYGILYYPDHIRRIKESEMRGAKLGFRFLPFPVEATVVLSNLL
;
A
#
# COMPACT_ATOMS: atom_id res chain seq x y z
N MET A 1 9.63 -3.88 -48.88
CA MET A 1 10.01 -3.93 -47.44
C MET A 1 10.07 -2.51 -46.88
N ARG A 2 9.17 -2.12 -45.96
CA ARG A 2 9.14 -0.75 -45.39
C ARG A 2 10.29 -0.56 -44.39
N LYS A 3 11.25 0.34 -44.69
CA LYS A 3 12.19 0.88 -43.70
C LYS A 3 11.39 1.57 -42.59
N ARG A 4 11.22 0.93 -41.43
CA ARG A 4 10.74 1.64 -40.23
C ARG A 4 11.80 2.69 -39.89
N ARG A 5 11.51 3.97 -40.16
CA ARG A 5 12.30 5.08 -39.64
C ARG A 5 12.37 4.92 -38.12
N THR A 6 13.58 4.94 -37.58
CA THR A 6 13.86 4.78 -36.16
C THR A 6 13.30 5.98 -35.40
N ASN A 7 12.08 5.84 -34.86
CA ASN A 7 11.38 6.86 -34.08
C ASN A 7 12.04 7.04 -32.70
N TRP A 8 13.24 7.62 -32.66
CA TRP A 8 13.86 8.09 -31.43
C TRP A 8 13.20 9.39 -30.98
N THR A 9 12.20 9.28 -30.11
CA THR A 9 11.62 10.43 -29.42
C THR A 9 12.51 10.86 -28.25
N GLU A 10 12.39 12.11 -27.80
CA GLU A 10 13.10 12.61 -26.61
C GLU A 10 12.85 11.74 -25.38
N GLN A 11 11.61 11.26 -25.19
CA GLN A 11 11.25 10.34 -24.11
C GLN A 11 12.04 9.02 -24.18
N LYS A 12 12.18 8.43 -25.38
CA LYS A 12 12.97 7.20 -25.58
C LYS A 12 14.45 7.43 -25.35
N ILE A 13 14.97 8.61 -25.71
CA ILE A 13 16.36 9.00 -25.45
C ILE A 13 16.59 9.15 -23.93
N ALA A 14 15.70 9.85 -23.23
CA ALA A 14 15.78 10.01 -21.78
C ALA A 14 15.75 8.66 -21.05
N LEU A 15 14.84 7.77 -21.44
CA LEU A 15 14.79 6.39 -20.93
C LEU A 15 16.07 5.61 -21.23
N LEU A 16 16.62 5.74 -22.44
CA LEU A 16 17.88 5.07 -22.81
C LEU A 16 19.05 5.54 -21.93
N VAL A 17 19.17 6.85 -21.68
CA VAL A 17 20.23 7.42 -20.83
C VAL A 17 20.14 6.88 -19.40
N GLN A 18 18.93 6.74 -18.86
CA GLN A 18 18.70 6.22 -17.51
C GLN A 18 18.97 4.72 -17.42
N LEU A 19 18.46 3.94 -18.37
CA LEU A 19 18.48 2.49 -18.30
C LEU A 19 19.80 1.92 -18.78
N TYR A 20 20.36 2.39 -19.91
CA TYR A 20 21.48 1.73 -20.58
C TYR A 20 22.71 1.46 -19.71
N PRO A 21 23.19 2.38 -18.84
CA PRO A 21 24.35 2.12 -18.01
C PRO A 21 24.10 1.00 -17.00
N ILE A 22 22.87 0.91 -16.50
CA ILE A 22 22.50 0.09 -15.34
C ILE A 22 21.93 -1.27 -15.78
N GLU A 23 21.18 -1.27 -16.89
CA GLU A 23 20.35 -2.35 -17.38
C GLU A 23 21.02 -3.25 -18.41
N THR A 24 20.47 -4.46 -18.61
CA THR A 24 20.90 -5.34 -19.70
C THR A 24 20.40 -4.83 -21.04
N THR A 25 21.20 -5.00 -22.09
CA THR A 25 20.85 -4.52 -23.44
C THR A 25 19.53 -5.11 -23.97
N PRO A 26 19.24 -6.41 -23.80
CA PRO A 26 17.95 -6.98 -24.19
C PRO A 26 16.77 -6.34 -23.44
N HIS A 27 16.91 -6.10 -22.13
CA HIS A 27 15.86 -5.45 -21.36
C HIS A 27 15.60 -4.01 -21.80
N THR A 28 16.66 -3.22 -22.04
CA THR A 28 16.49 -1.87 -22.61
C THR A 28 15.83 -1.88 -23.99
N ALA A 29 16.12 -2.88 -24.81
CA ALA A 29 15.51 -3.03 -26.13
C ALA A 29 14.01 -3.34 -26.03
N GLN A 30 13.64 -4.24 -25.11
CA GLN A 30 12.26 -4.56 -24.80
C GLN A 30 11.49 -3.34 -24.28
N VAL A 31 12.03 -2.59 -23.31
CA VAL A 31 11.37 -1.41 -22.73
C VAL A 31 11.16 -0.29 -23.76
N LEU A 32 12.11 -0.12 -24.70
CA LEU A 32 12.02 0.91 -25.74
C LEU A 32 11.20 0.47 -26.96
N ASP A 33 10.77 -0.80 -27.01
CA ASP A 33 10.18 -1.46 -28.18
C ASP A 33 11.06 -1.27 -29.44
N MET A 34 12.34 -1.61 -29.31
CA MET A 34 13.35 -1.48 -30.36
C MET A 34 14.25 -2.70 -30.43
N SER A 35 14.95 -2.88 -31.55
CA SER A 35 15.97 -3.93 -31.65
C SER A 35 17.21 -3.60 -30.82
N GLU A 36 17.84 -4.62 -30.23
CA GLU A 36 19.08 -4.46 -29.46
C GLU A 36 20.18 -3.74 -30.26
N ARG A 37 20.27 -4.01 -31.56
CA ARG A 37 21.21 -3.34 -32.46
C ARG A 37 20.94 -1.83 -32.52
N SER A 38 19.68 -1.41 -32.61
CA SER A 38 19.32 0.01 -32.63
C SER A 38 19.66 0.68 -31.31
N VAL A 39 19.40 0.01 -30.18
CA VAL A 39 19.76 0.49 -28.84
C VAL A 39 21.28 0.65 -28.69
N LYS A 40 22.07 -0.35 -29.07
CA LYS A 40 23.55 -0.27 -29.02
C LYS A 40 24.09 0.85 -29.89
N MET A 41 23.57 1.01 -31.11
CA MET A 41 23.98 2.07 -32.03
C MET A 41 23.66 3.46 -31.46
N LYS A 42 22.45 3.65 -30.91
CA LYS A 42 22.06 4.92 -30.31
C LYS A 42 22.84 5.23 -29.03
N ALA A 43 23.05 4.24 -28.18
CA ALA A 43 23.88 4.38 -26.98
C ALA A 43 25.31 4.81 -27.34
N ARG A 44 25.90 4.21 -28.38
CA ARG A 44 27.21 4.63 -28.91
C ARG A 44 27.21 6.07 -29.42
N GLN A 45 26.17 6.47 -30.17
CA GLN A 45 26.02 7.86 -30.63
C GLN A 45 25.91 8.86 -29.48
N LEU A 46 25.28 8.46 -28.37
CA LEU A 46 25.13 9.29 -27.17
C LEU A 46 26.32 9.17 -26.20
N GLY A 47 27.36 8.40 -26.53
CA GLY A 47 28.52 8.19 -25.67
C GLY A 47 28.22 7.38 -24.39
N LEU A 48 27.09 6.68 -24.32
CA LEU A 48 26.68 5.92 -23.14
C LEU A 48 27.56 4.67 -22.98
N LYS A 49 28.07 4.47 -21.77
CA LYS A 49 28.85 3.29 -21.38
C LYS A 49 28.07 2.44 -20.37
N LYS A 50 28.35 1.13 -20.34
CA LYS A 50 27.86 0.25 -19.28
C LYS A 50 28.52 0.61 -17.95
N MET A 51 27.80 0.33 -16.87
CA MET A 51 28.31 0.48 -15.52
C MET A 51 29.59 -0.33 -15.33
N GLU A 52 30.55 0.26 -14.63
CA GLU A 52 31.82 -0.36 -14.31
C GLU A 52 31.60 -1.63 -13.47
N LYS A 53 32.43 -2.65 -13.73
CA LYS A 53 32.34 -3.96 -13.08
C LYS A 53 32.45 -3.84 -11.56
N THR A 54 33.30 -2.96 -11.05
CA THR A 54 33.48 -2.68 -9.62
C THR A 54 32.20 -2.17 -8.97
N ARG A 55 31.60 -1.12 -9.55
CA ARG A 55 30.36 -0.53 -9.05
C ARG A 55 29.16 -1.48 -9.15
N TRP A 56 29.14 -2.35 -10.16
CA TRP A 56 28.17 -3.43 -10.25
C TRP A 56 28.35 -4.45 -9.12
N LEU A 57 29.58 -4.84 -8.81
CA LEU A 57 29.91 -5.77 -7.73
C LEU A 57 29.45 -5.22 -6.37
N GLU A 58 29.75 -3.96 -6.08
CA GLU A 58 29.33 -3.30 -4.84
C GLU A 58 27.80 -3.31 -4.68
N ARG A 59 27.06 -2.99 -5.75
CA ARG A 59 25.60 -3.04 -5.73
C ARG A 59 25.09 -4.46 -5.54
N ALA A 60 25.69 -5.44 -6.21
CA ALA A 60 25.37 -6.85 -6.08
C ALA A 60 25.55 -7.35 -4.65
N ASP A 61 26.68 -7.01 -4.03
CA ASP A 61 27.00 -7.39 -2.65
C ASP A 61 26.06 -6.71 -1.66
N TYR A 62 25.75 -5.43 -1.86
CA TYR A 62 24.76 -4.73 -1.05
C TYR A 62 23.39 -5.40 -1.11
N ILE A 63 22.93 -5.75 -2.33
CA ILE A 63 21.64 -6.46 -2.52
C ILE A 63 21.68 -7.79 -1.78
N ARG A 64 22.74 -8.60 -1.94
CA ARG A 64 22.86 -9.90 -1.28
C ARG A 64 22.78 -9.79 0.24
N ASN A 65 23.51 -8.83 0.83
CA ASN A 65 23.59 -8.66 2.28
C ASN A 65 22.29 -8.13 2.90
N HIS A 66 21.51 -7.35 2.15
CA HIS A 66 20.26 -6.74 2.65
C HIS A 66 18.99 -7.46 2.22
N PHE A 67 19.08 -8.41 1.28
CA PHE A 67 17.92 -9.09 0.70
C PHE A 67 17.06 -9.79 1.77
N GLY A 68 17.67 -10.43 2.78
CA GLY A 68 16.95 -11.21 3.79
C GLY A 68 16.01 -10.38 4.68
N HIS A 69 16.34 -9.11 4.95
CA HIS A 69 15.60 -8.29 5.90
C HIS A 69 15.11 -6.95 5.32
N ARG A 70 15.45 -6.57 4.08
CA ARG A 70 14.92 -5.37 3.43
C ARG A 70 14.12 -5.70 2.18
N SER A 71 13.09 -4.88 1.93
CA SER A 71 12.30 -4.96 0.71
C SER A 71 13.06 -4.39 -0.48
N PHE A 72 12.67 -4.79 -1.69
CA PHE A 72 13.26 -4.26 -2.92
C PHE A 72 13.12 -2.74 -3.06
N ALA A 73 12.06 -2.15 -2.48
CA ALA A 73 11.84 -0.71 -2.52
C ALA A 73 12.82 0.03 -1.59
N GLU A 74 13.09 -0.52 -0.40
CA GLU A 74 14.07 0.04 0.54
C GLU A 74 15.49 -0.06 -0.02
N ILE A 75 15.87 -1.24 -0.53
CA ILE A 75 17.19 -1.45 -1.16
C ILE A 75 17.36 -0.53 -2.38
N GLY A 76 16.31 -0.36 -3.18
CA GLY A 76 16.32 0.55 -4.32
C GLY A 76 16.56 2.00 -3.89
N LYS A 77 15.88 2.44 -2.83
CA LYS A 77 16.08 3.77 -2.25
C LYS A 77 17.51 3.98 -1.74
N ASP A 78 18.07 3.00 -1.05
CA ASP A 78 19.44 3.06 -0.51
C ASP A 78 20.49 3.16 -1.63
N LEU A 79 20.28 2.43 -2.74
CA LEU A 79 21.20 2.39 -3.89
C LEU A 79 20.93 3.46 -4.96
N GLY A 80 19.87 4.26 -4.79
CA GLY A 80 19.43 5.25 -5.79
C GLY A 80 18.97 4.61 -7.11
N VAL A 81 18.33 3.44 -7.05
CA VAL A 81 17.86 2.66 -8.20
C VAL A 81 16.39 2.27 -8.04
N SER A 82 15.76 1.83 -9.13
CA SER A 82 14.36 1.40 -9.07
C SER A 82 14.17 0.10 -8.31
N ARG A 83 12.99 -0.09 -7.71
CA ARG A 83 12.57 -1.36 -7.10
C ARG A 83 12.67 -2.53 -8.08
N GLU A 84 12.30 -2.27 -9.34
CA GLU A 84 12.32 -3.24 -10.45
C GLU A 84 13.74 -3.75 -10.69
N TYR A 85 14.70 -2.83 -10.75
CA TYR A 85 16.11 -3.15 -10.94
C TYR A 85 16.61 -4.13 -9.87
N VAL A 86 16.37 -3.83 -8.59
CA VAL A 86 16.81 -4.68 -7.48
C VAL A 86 16.19 -6.07 -7.58
N ARG A 87 14.88 -6.16 -7.85
CA ARG A 87 14.19 -7.46 -7.95
C ARG A 87 14.77 -8.31 -9.07
N ARG A 88 15.05 -7.73 -10.24
CA ARG A 88 15.63 -8.48 -11.37
C ARG A 88 17.05 -8.93 -11.06
N ILE A 89 17.88 -8.07 -10.46
CA ILE A 89 19.23 -8.46 -10.05
C ILE A 89 19.20 -9.60 -9.02
N ALA A 90 18.33 -9.49 -8.03
CA ALA A 90 18.13 -10.55 -7.04
C ALA A 90 17.65 -11.87 -7.69
N ALA A 91 16.72 -11.79 -8.64
CA ALA A 91 16.25 -12.95 -9.40
C ALA A 91 17.37 -13.58 -10.25
N ASN A 92 18.18 -12.76 -10.93
CA ASN A 92 19.35 -13.23 -11.70
C ASN A 92 20.42 -13.89 -10.81
N MET A 93 20.51 -13.47 -9.55
CA MET A 93 21.39 -14.08 -8.53
C MET A 93 20.76 -15.31 -7.86
N GLY A 94 19.50 -15.65 -8.18
CA GLY A 94 18.79 -16.75 -7.55
C GLY A 94 18.42 -16.51 -6.08
N LEU A 95 18.43 -15.27 -5.61
CA LEU A 95 18.08 -14.94 -4.22
C LEU A 95 16.60 -15.20 -3.97
N LYS A 96 16.30 -16.04 -2.98
CA LYS A 96 14.94 -16.36 -2.53
C LYS A 96 14.88 -16.25 -1.01
N ARG A 97 13.80 -15.64 -0.52
CA ARG A 97 13.56 -15.56 0.93
C ARG A 97 12.90 -16.85 1.40
N THR A 98 13.21 -17.23 2.63
CA THR A 98 12.44 -18.23 3.36
C THR A 98 11.09 -17.65 3.80
N PRO A 99 10.07 -18.49 4.07
CA PRO A 99 8.79 -18.01 4.57
C PRO A 99 8.89 -17.18 5.87
N SER A 100 9.87 -17.51 6.73
CA SER A 100 10.13 -16.77 7.98
C SER A 100 10.68 -15.36 7.71
N GLU A 101 11.64 -15.24 6.79
CA GLU A 101 12.17 -13.93 6.37
C GLU A 101 11.11 -13.06 5.72
N ASP A 102 10.29 -13.63 4.84
CA ASP A 102 9.15 -12.93 4.24
C ASP A 102 8.16 -12.45 5.32
N PHE A 103 7.79 -13.32 6.26
CA PHE A 103 6.91 -12.96 7.36
C PHE A 103 7.47 -11.80 8.20
N ASN A 104 8.75 -11.88 8.60
CA ASN A 104 9.40 -10.84 9.39
C ASN A 104 9.46 -9.51 8.64
N LEU A 105 9.76 -9.55 7.34
CA LEU A 105 9.77 -8.39 6.47
C LEU A 105 8.38 -7.75 6.36
N PHE A 106 7.35 -8.54 6.05
CA PHE A 106 5.97 -8.05 5.94
C PHE A 106 5.45 -7.51 7.27
N SER A 107 5.73 -8.19 8.37
CA SER A 107 5.36 -7.75 9.73
C SER A 107 5.98 -6.39 10.05
N ARG A 108 7.28 -6.20 9.79
CA ARG A 108 7.94 -4.91 10.00
C ARG A 108 7.33 -3.81 9.12
N ILE A 109 7.17 -4.06 7.82
CA ILE A 109 6.61 -3.07 6.89
C ILE A 109 5.19 -2.70 7.31
N HIS A 110 4.37 -3.68 7.67
CA HIS A 110 3.01 -3.47 8.12
C HIS A 110 2.95 -2.65 9.41
N THR A 111 3.77 -2.97 10.42
CA THR A 111 3.84 -2.19 11.66
C THR A 111 4.31 -0.76 11.42
N ASP A 112 5.25 -0.53 10.51
CA ASP A 112 5.72 0.81 10.13
C ASP A 112 4.65 1.62 9.38
N ILE A 113 3.90 0.99 8.48
CA ILE A 113 2.75 1.61 7.79
C ILE A 113 1.69 2.00 8.82
N MET A 114 1.31 1.07 9.70
CA MET A 114 0.34 1.32 10.76
C MET A 114 0.78 2.44 11.69
N ARG A 115 2.05 2.48 12.09
CA ARG A 115 2.60 3.55 12.95
C ARG A 115 2.54 4.92 12.28
N ARG A 116 2.87 5.00 10.98
CA ARG A 116 2.79 6.24 10.19
C ARG A 116 1.36 6.72 10.05
N GLU A 117 0.46 5.82 9.69
CA GLU A 117 -0.95 6.12 9.49
C GLU A 117 -1.63 6.53 10.82
N ARG A 118 -1.33 5.86 11.95
CA ARG A 118 -1.81 6.26 13.29
C ARG A 118 -1.37 7.68 13.65
N ARG A 119 -0.12 8.03 13.41
CA ARG A 119 0.38 9.40 13.68
C ARG A 119 -0.40 10.43 12.89
N ARG A 120 -0.71 10.17 11.62
CA ARG A 120 -1.52 11.09 10.81
C ARG A 120 -2.89 11.33 11.42
N VAL A 121 -3.58 10.27 11.85
CA VAL A 121 -4.87 10.41 12.54
C VAL A 121 -4.75 11.24 13.82
N ILE A 122 -3.72 10.99 14.65
CA ILE A 122 -3.50 11.73 15.90
C ILE A 122 -3.27 13.23 15.63
N PHE A 123 -2.49 13.55 14.60
CA PHE A 123 -2.21 14.94 14.21
C PHE A 123 -3.29 15.57 13.32
N GLY A 124 -4.41 14.88 13.07
CA GLY A 124 -5.50 15.39 12.21
C GLY A 124 -5.13 15.55 10.74
N LEU A 125 -4.05 14.89 10.28
CA LEU A 125 -3.62 14.92 8.89
C LEU A 125 -4.44 13.96 8.02
N SER A 126 -4.54 14.28 6.73
CA SER A 126 -5.17 13.38 5.76
C SER A 126 -4.45 12.03 5.70
N PRO A 127 -5.20 10.92 5.60
CA PRO A 127 -4.61 9.59 5.54
C PRO A 127 -3.82 9.39 4.23
N ILE A 128 -2.68 8.70 4.28
CA ILE A 128 -1.93 8.33 3.05
C ILE A 128 -2.58 7.10 2.45
N THR A 129 -2.88 6.13 3.31
CA THR A 129 -3.49 4.86 2.93
C THR A 129 -4.93 4.84 3.38
N ARG A 130 -5.79 4.04 2.73
CA ARG A 130 -7.18 3.84 3.19
C ARG A 130 -7.28 2.88 4.39
N ILE A 131 -6.18 2.67 5.11
CA ILE A 131 -6.11 1.72 6.20
C ILE A 131 -6.70 2.35 7.46
N LYS A 132 -7.73 1.71 8.01
CA LYS A 132 -8.31 2.12 9.29
C LYS A 132 -7.39 1.73 10.45
N VAL A 133 -6.74 2.72 11.03
CA VAL A 133 -5.71 2.51 12.07
C VAL A 133 -6.15 2.77 13.50
N VAL A 134 -7.17 3.60 13.68
CA VAL A 134 -7.79 3.85 14.97
C VAL A 134 -9.22 3.31 14.89
N SER A 135 -9.48 2.30 15.71
CA SER A 135 -10.82 1.88 16.05
C SER A 135 -11.04 2.23 17.51
N ASN A 136 -12.12 2.96 17.81
CA ASN A 136 -12.51 3.14 19.20
C ASN A 136 -13.08 1.80 19.71
N ARG A 137 -12.19 0.92 20.21
CA ARG A 137 -12.53 -0.46 20.60
C ARG A 137 -13.59 -0.49 21.71
N ALA A 138 -13.53 0.45 22.64
CA ALA A 138 -14.56 0.62 23.67
C ALA A 138 -15.92 0.94 23.05
N ARG A 139 -15.98 1.89 22.11
CA ARG A 139 -17.19 2.24 21.35
C ARG A 139 -17.74 1.05 20.55
N VAL A 140 -16.87 0.32 19.86
CA VAL A 140 -17.28 -0.85 19.06
C VAL A 140 -17.84 -1.97 19.95
N ARG A 141 -17.14 -2.31 21.04
CA ARG A 141 -17.60 -3.33 22.00
C ARG A 141 -18.92 -2.93 22.65
N LEU A 142 -19.03 -1.68 23.11
CA LEU A 142 -20.24 -1.17 23.72
C LEU A 142 -21.43 -1.21 22.75
N ARG A 143 -21.24 -0.80 21.48
CA ARG A 143 -22.28 -0.91 20.45
C ARG A 143 -22.74 -2.36 20.26
N SER A 144 -21.79 -3.28 20.15
CA SER A 144 -22.10 -4.70 19.96
C SER A 144 -22.88 -5.27 21.14
N TRP A 145 -22.50 -4.90 22.36
CA TRP A 145 -23.19 -5.32 23.58
C TRP A 145 -24.57 -4.68 23.71
N LEU A 146 -24.71 -3.38 23.45
CA LEU A 146 -26.03 -2.71 23.47
C LEU A 146 -27.00 -3.33 22.45
N ARG A 147 -26.51 -3.76 21.28
CA ARG A 147 -27.32 -4.51 20.30
C ARG A 147 -27.82 -5.84 20.86
N SER A 148 -27.01 -6.57 21.64
CA SER A 148 -27.48 -7.81 22.27
C SER A 148 -28.49 -7.57 23.39
N GLN A 149 -28.56 -6.34 23.92
CA GLN A 149 -29.57 -5.92 24.90
C GLN A 149 -30.84 -5.34 24.25
N GLY A 150 -30.96 -5.36 22.92
CA GLY A 150 -32.15 -4.92 22.19
C GLY A 150 -32.11 -3.49 21.65
N TYR A 151 -31.01 -2.75 21.81
CA TYR A 151 -30.86 -1.44 21.15
C TYR A 151 -30.66 -1.61 19.64
N VAL A 152 -31.31 -0.76 18.84
CA VAL A 152 -31.24 -0.79 17.38
C VAL A 152 -30.28 0.30 16.88
N ALA A 153 -29.38 -0.02 15.96
CA ALA A 153 -28.49 1.00 15.40
C ALA A 153 -29.18 1.77 14.28
N GLY A 154 -29.18 3.11 14.36
CA GLY A 154 -29.71 3.95 13.30
C GLY A 154 -28.79 4.07 12.09
N GLU A 155 -29.33 4.63 11.01
CA GLU A 155 -28.58 4.92 9.77
C GLU A 155 -27.49 5.96 10.01
N GLU A 156 -27.78 6.99 10.80
CA GLU A 156 -26.80 8.00 11.17
C GLU A 156 -25.70 7.45 12.07
N TYR A 157 -24.47 7.94 11.83
CA TYR A 157 -23.31 7.52 12.61
C TYR A 157 -23.46 7.89 14.09
N GLY A 158 -23.51 6.87 14.94
CA GLY A 158 -23.53 7.05 16.38
C GLY A 158 -24.91 7.18 17.00
N ILE A 159 -25.99 6.99 16.25
CA ILE A 159 -27.33 6.90 16.82
C ILE A 159 -27.66 5.44 17.19
N LEU A 160 -28.15 5.25 18.41
CA LEU A 160 -28.71 4.00 18.91
C LEU A 160 -30.13 4.27 19.42
N TYR A 161 -31.09 3.54 18.88
CA TYR A 161 -32.48 3.61 19.29
C TYR A 161 -32.77 2.61 20.40
N TYR A 162 -33.56 3.02 21.39
CA TYR A 162 -34.17 2.12 22.37
C TYR A 162 -35.66 1.93 22.02
N PRO A 163 -36.09 0.70 21.68
CA PRO A 163 -37.51 0.38 21.55
C PRO A 163 -38.27 0.47 22.88
N ASP A 164 -39.58 0.72 22.83
CA ASP A 164 -40.40 0.87 24.06
C ASP A 164 -40.45 -0.41 24.92
N HIS A 165 -40.26 -1.57 24.30
CA HIS A 165 -40.29 -2.87 24.98
C HIS A 165 -38.98 -3.22 25.71
N ILE A 166 -37.90 -2.45 25.53
CA ILE A 166 -36.63 -2.72 26.21
C ILE A 166 -36.46 -1.87 27.47
N ARG A 167 -35.84 -2.44 28.50
CA ARG A 167 -35.45 -1.68 29.69
C ARG A 167 -34.17 -0.90 29.41
N ARG A 168 -34.24 0.42 29.48
CA ARG A 168 -33.08 1.32 29.31
C ARG A 168 -31.99 1.07 30.36
N ILE A 169 -30.74 1.00 29.92
CA ILE A 169 -29.56 0.76 30.75
C ILE A 169 -28.76 2.05 30.90
N LYS A 170 -29.21 2.94 31.80
CA LYS A 170 -28.70 4.32 31.97
C LYS A 170 -27.18 4.43 32.13
N GLU A 171 -26.55 3.51 32.87
CA GLU A 171 -25.10 3.52 33.06
C GLU A 171 -24.33 3.31 31.76
N SER A 172 -24.79 2.37 30.94
CA SER A 172 -24.20 2.10 29.63
C SER A 172 -24.52 3.19 28.62
N GLU A 173 -25.68 3.84 28.73
CA GLU A 173 -26.02 5.03 27.94
C GLU A 173 -25.09 6.21 28.28
N MET A 174 -24.85 6.49 29.56
CA MET A 174 -23.90 7.53 29.99
C MET A 174 -22.47 7.22 29.53
N ARG A 175 -22.03 5.97 29.65
CA ARG A 175 -20.74 5.51 29.12
C ARG A 175 -20.68 5.66 27.60
N GLY A 176 -21.78 5.37 26.91
CA GLY A 176 -21.91 5.50 25.48
C GLY A 176 -21.89 6.94 24.99
N ALA A 177 -22.52 7.87 25.72
CA ALA A 177 -22.49 9.30 25.42
C ALA A 177 -21.07 9.86 25.44
N LYS A 178 -20.26 9.48 26.44
CA LYS A 178 -18.82 9.83 26.50
C LYS A 178 -18.03 9.29 25.30
N LEU A 179 -18.46 8.17 24.73
CA LEU A 179 -17.86 7.57 23.53
C LEU A 179 -18.45 8.13 22.23
N GLY A 180 -19.39 9.08 22.31
CA GLY A 180 -20.04 9.78 21.21
C GLY A 180 -21.25 9.06 20.60
N PHE A 181 -21.97 8.25 21.38
CA PHE A 181 -23.30 7.74 21.03
C PHE A 181 -24.40 8.74 21.41
N ARG A 182 -25.45 8.79 20.60
CA ARG A 182 -26.71 9.48 20.89
C ARG A 182 -27.80 8.42 21.02
N PHE A 183 -28.52 8.43 22.14
CA PHE A 183 -29.60 7.49 22.43
C PHE A 183 -30.95 8.17 22.20
N LEU A 184 -31.77 7.61 21.33
CA LEU A 184 -33.07 8.18 20.94
C LEU A 184 -34.17 7.12 21.09
N PRO A 185 -35.44 7.53 21.32
CA PRO A 185 -36.55 6.60 21.23
C PRO A 185 -36.65 6.05 19.81
N PHE A 186 -37.04 4.78 19.68
CA PHE A 186 -37.24 4.17 18.36
C PHE A 186 -38.37 4.90 17.62
N PRO A 187 -38.15 5.36 16.36
CA PRO A 187 -39.16 6.15 15.65
C PRO A 187 -40.40 5.30 15.35
N VAL A 188 -41.57 5.82 15.71
CA VAL A 188 -42.88 5.16 15.50
C VAL A 188 -43.18 4.99 14.01
N GLU A 189 -42.65 5.84 13.13
CA GLU A 189 -42.83 5.71 11.67
C GLU A 189 -42.21 4.44 11.09
N ALA A 190 -41.21 3.85 11.75
CA ALA A 190 -40.57 2.61 11.29
C ALA A 190 -41.37 1.34 11.66
N THR A 191 -42.38 1.43 12.53
CA THR A 191 -43.25 0.28 12.87
C THR A 191 -44.23 -0.04 11.73
N VAL A 192 -44.67 0.97 10.97
CA VAL A 192 -45.64 0.84 9.86
C VAL A 192 -45.06 0.03 8.69
N VAL A 193 -43.75 0.11 8.44
CA VAL A 193 -43.11 -0.57 7.31
C VAL A 193 -42.95 -2.08 7.58
N LEU A 194 -42.77 -2.49 8.83
CA LEU A 194 -42.65 -3.93 9.19
C LEU A 194 -44.01 -4.63 9.30
N SER A 195 -45.09 -3.90 9.61
CA SER A 195 -46.46 -4.45 9.61
C SER A 195 -47.05 -4.64 8.22
N ASN A 196 -46.49 -3.97 7.20
CA ASN A 196 -46.95 -4.06 5.81
C ASN A 196 -46.19 -5.12 4.97
N LEU A 197 -45.32 -5.91 5.60
CA LEU A 197 -44.53 -6.99 5.00
C LEU A 197 -44.82 -8.36 5.63
N LEU A 198 -45.86 -8.45 6.48
CA LEU A 198 -46.51 -9.70 6.91
C LEU A 198 -47.87 -9.81 6.20
#